data_AF-A0A1Y3GFW2-F1
#
_entry.id   AF-A0A1Y3GFW2-F1
#
_cell.length_a   1.000
_cell.length_b   1.000
_cell.length_c   1.000
_cell.angle_alpha   90.00
_cell.angle_beta   90.00
_cell.angle_gamma   90.00
#
_symmetry.space_group_name_H-M   'P 1'
#
loop_
_entity.id
_entity.type
_entity.pdbx_description
1 polymer ?
#
loop_
_entity_poly.entity_id
_entity_poly.type
_entity_poly.pdbx_seq_one_letter_code
_entity_poly.pdbx_strand_id
1 'polypeptide(L)'
;MKQNLIIGVILVFLLVLSAGAVAAIPAADNPTVDKDNQAPETPAMDKEAPGQSDKHPLDDPEHPGNVNQNATENVPDFVLDFLPFTLDLEAYVVNEDTGTEYDGIQEALENVSEGDELVVYGEHEENVIIQTDDVTLTAATTHSSTIDGTVTVEADGVTVEGLTITSDAPVVVEPRGENITIDNNIIETTKDLDGTAALAIGEWFGIEFFSGDLKITDNELTGAIGLYVSDEQNSDSEITINNNTVNDAGDEAIWIASLEDEETGEIVSDLDVDDNIVGDLGINTTKML
;
A
#
# COMPACT_ATOMS: atom_id res chain seq x y z
N MET A 1 -25.44 -2.04 -50.12
CA MET A 1 -26.33 -1.66 -48.99
C MET A 1 -26.02 -2.60 -47.86
N LYS A 2 -25.27 -2.14 -46.86
CA LYS A 2 -24.90 -2.91 -45.66
C LYS A 2 -26.01 -2.71 -44.63
N GLN A 3 -26.58 -3.80 -44.11
CA GLN A 3 -27.50 -3.75 -42.97
C GLN A 3 -26.71 -4.07 -41.71
N ASN A 4 -26.76 -3.13 -40.75
CA ASN A 4 -26.21 -3.26 -39.42
C ASN A 4 -27.14 -4.16 -38.59
N LEU A 5 -26.58 -5.19 -37.96
CA LEU A 5 -27.25 -6.03 -36.97
C LEU A 5 -26.83 -5.52 -35.59
N ILE A 6 -27.77 -4.92 -34.87
CA ILE A 6 -27.63 -4.52 -33.47
C ILE A 6 -28.00 -5.74 -32.62
N ILE A 7 -27.03 -6.31 -31.90
CA ILE A 7 -27.27 -7.34 -30.89
C ILE A 7 -27.35 -6.62 -29.54
N GLY A 8 -28.56 -6.55 -28.99
CA GLY A 8 -28.78 -6.18 -27.60
C GLY A 8 -28.63 -7.41 -26.72
N VAL A 9 -27.67 -7.38 -25.81
CA VAL A 9 -27.50 -8.40 -24.78
C VAL A 9 -28.43 -8.04 -23.63
N ILE A 10 -29.40 -8.92 -23.35
CA ILE A 10 -30.26 -8.88 -22.17
C ILE A 10 -29.63 -9.83 -21.16
N LEU A 11 -29.00 -9.29 -20.11
CA LEU A 11 -28.55 -10.07 -18.96
C LEU A 11 -29.77 -10.42 -18.10
N VAL A 12 -29.99 -11.71 -17.89
CA VAL A 12 -31.02 -12.25 -16.98
C VAL A 12 -30.28 -12.82 -15.77
N PHE A 13 -30.42 -12.16 -14.62
CA PHE A 13 -29.94 -12.69 -13.34
C PHE A 13 -30.85 -13.84 -12.88
N LEU A 14 -30.27 -15.04 -12.74
CA LEU A 14 -30.92 -16.20 -12.15
C LEU A 14 -30.36 -16.39 -10.74
N LEU A 15 -31.18 -16.10 -9.73
CA LEU A 15 -30.83 -16.24 -8.32
C LEU A 15 -31.12 -17.70 -7.90
N VAL A 16 -30.07 -18.51 -7.75
CA VAL A 16 -30.17 -19.89 -7.27
C VAL A 16 -29.79 -19.91 -5.78
N LEU A 17 -30.81 -20.03 -4.92
CA LEU A 17 -30.64 -20.40 -3.52
C LEU A 17 -30.49 -21.93 -3.44
N SER A 18 -29.27 -22.43 -3.23
CA SER A 18 -29.04 -23.82 -2.84
C SER A 18 -28.73 -23.90 -1.34
N ALA A 19 -29.43 -24.81 -0.68
CA ALA A 19 -29.28 -25.10 0.74
C ALA A 19 -28.57 -26.44 0.91
N GLY A 20 -27.52 -26.46 1.74
CA GLY A 20 -27.08 -27.61 2.52
C GLY A 20 -25.83 -28.33 2.01
N ALA A 21 -24.80 -28.42 2.84
CA ALA A 21 -24.57 -29.52 3.79
C ALA A 21 -23.18 -29.33 4.44
N VAL A 22 -23.12 -29.22 5.77
CA VAL A 22 -21.86 -29.18 6.52
C VAL A 22 -21.31 -30.60 6.62
N ALA A 23 -20.23 -30.90 5.90
CA ALA A 23 -19.42 -32.10 6.11
C ALA A 23 -18.31 -31.79 7.13
N ALA A 24 -18.14 -32.69 8.11
CA ALA A 24 -17.14 -32.57 9.15
C ALA A 24 -15.73 -32.87 8.60
N ILE A 25 -14.81 -31.93 8.78
CA ILE A 25 -13.39 -32.08 8.46
C ILE A 25 -12.72 -32.95 9.54
N PRO A 26 -11.97 -34.02 9.18
CA PRO A 26 -11.19 -34.78 10.16
C PRO A 26 -9.94 -33.97 10.59
N ALA A 27 -9.69 -33.98 11.90
CA ALA A 27 -8.52 -33.34 12.50
C ALA A 27 -7.21 -33.89 11.90
N ALA A 28 -6.39 -33.00 11.35
CA ALA A 28 -5.04 -33.30 10.92
C ALA A 28 -4.10 -33.39 12.14
N ASP A 29 -3.28 -34.45 12.16
CA ASP A 29 -2.24 -34.67 13.15
C ASP A 29 -1.15 -33.60 13.02
N ASN A 30 -0.87 -32.92 14.14
CA ASN A 30 0.14 -31.89 14.28
C ASN A 30 1.55 -32.52 14.34
N PRO A 31 2.47 -32.26 13.40
CA PRO A 31 3.83 -32.76 13.52
C PRO A 31 4.57 -31.99 14.63
N THR A 32 5.12 -32.74 15.58
CA THR A 32 6.01 -32.24 16.62
C THR A 32 7.24 -31.57 16.01
N VAL A 33 7.31 -30.25 16.12
CA VAL A 33 8.50 -29.45 15.83
C VAL A 33 9.56 -29.72 16.91
N ASP A 34 10.67 -30.30 16.47
CA ASP A 34 11.90 -30.48 17.24
C ASP A 34 12.55 -29.09 17.48
N LYS A 35 12.63 -28.67 18.75
CA LYS A 35 13.21 -27.39 19.14
C LYS A 35 14.69 -27.54 19.46
N ASP A 36 15.55 -27.51 18.44
CA ASP A 36 16.97 -27.20 18.61
C ASP A 36 17.21 -25.70 18.39
N ASN A 37 16.73 -24.90 19.35
CA ASN A 37 17.05 -23.47 19.45
C ASN A 37 18.33 -23.29 20.27
N GLN A 38 19.49 -23.40 19.60
CA GLN A 38 20.73 -22.87 20.16
C GLN A 38 20.78 -21.36 19.94
N ALA A 39 20.66 -20.60 21.02
CA ALA A 39 20.86 -19.16 21.00
C ALA A 39 22.33 -18.84 20.60
N PRO A 40 22.57 -17.83 19.75
CA PRO A 40 23.92 -17.36 19.50
C PRO A 40 24.51 -16.74 20.77
N GLU A 41 25.70 -17.21 21.16
CA GLU A 41 26.47 -16.67 22.28
C GLU A 41 26.73 -15.18 22.06
N THR A 42 26.22 -14.36 22.96
CA THR A 42 26.44 -12.92 23.00
C THR A 42 27.93 -12.65 23.24
N PRO A 43 28.61 -11.79 22.45
CA PRO A 43 29.98 -11.40 22.73
C PRO A 43 30.07 -10.71 24.10
N ALA A 44 31.06 -11.14 24.89
CA ALA A 44 31.35 -10.60 26.20
C ALA A 44 31.57 -9.08 26.13
N MET A 45 30.71 -8.34 26.82
CA MET A 45 30.83 -6.90 27.03
C MET A 45 32.04 -6.64 27.94
N ASP A 46 33.05 -5.99 27.38
CA ASP A 46 34.27 -5.62 28.08
C ASP A 46 33.94 -4.70 29.26
N LYS A 47 34.55 -5.02 30.41
CA LYS A 47 34.42 -4.27 31.66
C LYS A 47 35.08 -2.90 31.51
N GLU A 48 34.29 -1.84 31.51
CA GLU A 48 34.78 -0.48 31.73
C GLU A 48 35.46 -0.37 33.11
N ALA A 49 36.68 0.17 33.10
CA ALA A 49 37.48 0.44 34.27
C ALA A 49 36.90 1.65 35.04
N PRO A 50 36.76 1.58 36.37
CA PRO A 50 36.37 2.73 37.17
C PRO A 50 37.61 3.58 37.48
N GLY A 51 37.67 4.80 36.95
CA GLY A 51 38.51 5.83 37.55
C GLY A 51 39.20 6.79 36.58
N GLN A 52 38.51 7.86 36.22
CA GLN A 52 39.15 9.17 36.16
C GLN A 52 38.08 10.26 36.38
N SER A 53 37.94 10.71 37.62
CA SER A 53 37.19 11.94 37.90
C SER A 53 38.09 13.11 37.51
N ASP A 54 37.95 13.60 36.27
CA ASP A 54 38.51 14.88 35.90
C ASP A 54 37.76 15.97 36.65
N LYS A 55 38.33 16.36 37.79
CA LYS A 55 37.96 17.57 38.52
C LYS A 55 38.41 18.77 37.70
N HIS A 56 37.58 19.19 36.75
CA HIS A 56 37.69 20.53 36.21
C HIS A 56 37.32 21.53 37.32
N PRO A 57 38.18 22.51 37.63
CA PRO A 57 37.80 23.63 38.48
C PRO A 57 36.84 24.52 37.68
N LEU A 58 35.55 24.26 37.83
CA LEU A 58 34.51 25.25 37.56
C LEU A 58 34.42 26.09 38.83
N ASP A 59 34.95 27.31 38.76
CA ASP A 59 34.49 28.52 39.45
C ASP A 59 35.67 29.51 39.48
N ASP A 60 35.91 30.16 38.34
CA ASP A 60 36.57 31.47 38.34
C ASP A 60 35.47 32.53 38.58
N PRO A 61 35.41 33.15 39.77
CA PRO A 61 34.38 34.12 40.11
C PRO A 61 34.54 35.47 39.38
N GLU A 62 35.59 35.66 38.57
CA GLU A 62 35.80 36.90 37.80
C GLU A 62 35.47 36.78 36.31
N HIS A 63 35.06 35.59 35.84
CA HIS A 63 34.46 35.43 34.51
C HIS A 63 32.98 35.09 34.70
N PRO A 64 32.04 36.06 34.57
CA PRO A 64 30.63 35.71 34.51
C PRO A 64 30.49 34.69 33.39
N GLY A 65 30.11 33.47 33.78
CA GLY A 65 29.97 32.35 32.87
C GLY A 65 29.28 32.83 31.61
N ASN A 66 29.83 32.44 30.46
CA ASN A 66 29.14 32.59 29.20
C ASN A 66 27.88 31.73 29.32
N VAL A 67 26.84 32.31 29.91
CA VAL A 67 25.48 31.80 29.89
C VAL A 67 25.27 31.60 28.41
N ASN A 68 25.18 30.34 27.99
CA ASN A 68 24.67 30.02 26.68
C ASN A 68 23.23 30.52 26.70
N GLN A 69 23.07 31.82 26.47
CA GLN A 69 21.80 32.45 26.25
C GLN A 69 21.26 31.68 25.08
N ASN A 70 20.22 30.90 25.34
CA ASN A 70 19.35 30.36 24.32
C ASN A 70 19.22 31.43 23.23
N ALA A 71 19.81 31.19 22.06
CA ALA A 71 19.76 32.14 20.95
C ALA A 71 18.31 32.38 20.48
N THR A 72 17.35 31.69 21.07
CA THR A 72 15.91 31.83 20.92
C THR A 72 15.27 32.85 21.89
N GLU A 73 15.89 33.23 23.02
CA GLU A 73 15.26 34.11 24.02
C GLU A 73 15.34 35.61 23.70
N ASN A 74 16.12 36.00 22.69
CA ASN A 74 16.26 37.38 22.22
C ASN A 74 15.91 37.55 20.75
N VAL A 75 15.21 36.60 20.13
CA VAL A 75 14.58 36.86 18.82
C VAL A 75 13.41 37.81 19.10
N PRO A 76 13.46 39.08 18.66
CA PRO A 76 12.35 40.00 18.88
C PRO A 76 11.10 39.41 18.23
N ASP A 77 9.93 39.48 18.88
CA ASP A 77 8.66 38.97 18.33
C ASP A 77 8.38 39.45 16.90
N PHE A 78 8.88 40.63 16.51
CA PHE A 78 8.71 41.12 15.14
C PHE A 78 9.45 40.27 14.09
N VAL A 79 10.50 39.52 14.46
CA VAL A 79 11.24 38.66 13.51
C VAL A 79 10.42 37.42 13.14
N LEU A 80 9.50 36.98 14.00
CA LEU A 80 8.57 35.88 13.68
C LEU A 80 7.54 36.29 12.61
N ASP A 81 7.12 37.56 12.59
CA ASP A 81 6.28 38.13 11.52
C ASP A 81 7.05 38.34 10.18
N PHE A 82 8.37 38.15 10.17
CA PHE A 82 9.24 38.34 8.99
C PHE A 82 9.80 37.04 8.40
N LEU A 83 9.31 35.87 8.82
CA LEU A 83 9.60 34.60 8.13
C LEU A 83 8.38 34.06 7.36
N PRO A 84 7.84 34.75 6.35
CA PRO A 84 6.89 34.15 5.42
C PRO A 84 7.66 33.58 4.23
N PHE A 85 8.59 32.67 4.45
CA PHE A 85 8.89 31.72 3.38
C PHE A 85 8.15 30.44 3.73
N THR A 86 6.92 30.34 3.23
CA THR A 86 6.43 29.03 2.84
C THR A 86 7.45 28.52 1.82
N LEU A 87 8.20 27.50 2.19
CA LEU A 87 8.95 26.72 1.22
C LEU A 87 7.88 26.01 0.41
N ASP A 88 7.46 26.64 -0.68
CA ASP A 88 6.66 26.02 -1.71
C ASP A 88 7.61 25.04 -2.39
N LEU A 89 7.66 23.81 -1.87
CA LEU A 89 8.32 22.72 -2.55
C LEU A 89 7.46 22.44 -3.76
N GLU A 90 7.91 22.92 -4.92
CA GLU A 90 7.26 22.61 -6.20
C GLU A 90 7.15 21.08 -6.30
N ALA A 91 5.95 20.59 -6.60
CA ALA A 91 5.72 19.18 -6.86
C ALA A 91 6.24 18.85 -8.27
N TYR A 92 6.95 17.74 -8.41
CA TYR A 92 7.50 17.28 -9.68
C TYR A 92 7.82 15.79 -9.62
N VAL A 93 8.00 15.19 -10.79
CA VAL A 93 8.38 13.78 -10.95
C VAL A 93 9.68 13.69 -11.71
N VAL A 94 10.59 12.84 -11.24
CA VAL A 94 11.87 12.55 -11.91
C VAL A 94 11.84 11.14 -12.44
N ASN A 95 12.11 10.96 -13.73
CA ASN A 95 12.52 9.67 -14.25
C ASN A 95 14.02 9.50 -13.95
N GLU A 96 14.38 8.63 -13.00
CA GLU A 96 15.76 8.49 -12.51
C GLU A 96 16.72 7.94 -13.59
N ASP A 97 16.21 7.13 -14.52
CA ASP A 97 16.99 6.56 -15.62
C ASP A 97 17.43 7.60 -16.65
N THR A 98 16.59 8.61 -16.90
CA THR A 98 16.86 9.67 -17.89
C THR A 98 17.28 11.00 -17.26
N GLY A 99 16.97 11.22 -15.98
CA GLY A 99 17.10 12.49 -15.29
C GLY A 99 16.13 13.57 -15.79
N THR A 100 15.03 13.17 -16.46
CA THR A 100 14.02 14.10 -16.96
C THR A 100 13.03 14.44 -15.85
N GLU A 101 12.74 15.73 -15.69
CA GLU A 101 11.75 16.25 -14.74
C GLU A 101 10.43 16.53 -15.47
N TYR A 102 9.32 16.23 -14.79
CA TYR A 102 7.95 16.43 -15.26
C TYR A 102 7.14 17.16 -14.18
N ASP A 103 6.14 17.94 -14.60
CA ASP A 103 5.29 18.70 -13.67
C ASP A 103 4.21 17.81 -13.03
N GLY A 104 3.94 16.63 -13.60
CA GLY A 104 2.90 15.70 -13.13
C GLY A 104 3.24 14.23 -13.36
N ILE A 105 2.58 13.36 -12.61
CA ILE A 105 2.79 11.91 -12.63
C ILE A 105 2.30 11.32 -13.94
N GLN A 106 1.10 11.71 -14.40
CA GLN A 106 0.56 11.20 -15.66
C GLN A 106 1.43 11.63 -16.86
N GLU A 107 1.97 12.84 -16.85
CA GLU A 107 2.89 13.30 -17.91
C GLU A 107 4.18 12.49 -17.93
N ALA A 108 4.75 12.18 -16.75
CA ALA A 108 5.93 11.33 -16.64
C ALA A 108 5.65 9.92 -17.21
N LEU A 109 4.53 9.32 -16.83
CA LEU A 109 4.09 8.00 -17.31
C LEU A 109 3.81 7.96 -18.82
N GLU A 110 3.37 9.05 -19.43
CA GLU A 110 3.20 9.12 -20.88
C GLU A 110 4.54 9.15 -21.66
N ASN A 111 5.65 9.40 -20.97
CA ASN A 111 6.99 9.51 -21.55
C ASN A 111 8.00 8.48 -21.01
N VAL A 112 7.58 7.63 -20.09
CA VAL A 112 8.40 6.58 -19.46
C VAL A 112 8.64 5.43 -20.43
N SER A 113 9.78 4.74 -20.30
CA SER A 113 10.04 3.49 -21.00
C SER A 113 9.82 2.30 -20.06
N GLU A 114 9.58 1.12 -20.65
CA GLU A 114 9.51 -0.14 -19.90
C GLU A 114 10.77 -0.34 -19.05
N GLY A 115 10.58 -0.64 -17.77
CA GLY A 115 11.65 -0.86 -16.79
C GLY A 115 12.19 0.40 -16.11
N ASP A 116 11.71 1.61 -16.45
CA ASP A 116 12.19 2.85 -15.83
C ASP A 116 11.60 3.05 -14.41
N GLU A 117 12.32 3.83 -13.60
CA GLU A 117 11.93 4.26 -12.25
C GLU A 117 11.52 5.75 -12.22
N LEU A 118 10.33 6.01 -11.70
CA LEU A 118 9.77 7.35 -11.49
C LEU A 118 9.74 7.67 -9.98
N VAL A 119 10.40 8.77 -9.61
CA VAL A 119 10.43 9.28 -8.24
C VAL A 119 9.55 10.52 -8.13
N VAL A 120 8.53 10.46 -7.27
CA VAL A 120 7.55 11.52 -7.06
C VAL A 120 7.99 12.43 -5.91
N TYR A 121 7.88 13.74 -6.10
CA TYR A 121 8.15 14.77 -5.09
C TYR A 121 6.91 15.65 -4.89
N GLY A 122 6.48 15.81 -3.64
CA GLY A 122 5.39 16.72 -3.29
C GLY A 122 3.99 16.14 -3.52
N GLU A 123 3.00 17.01 -3.65
CA GLU A 123 1.58 16.67 -3.75
C GLU A 123 1.06 16.88 -5.19
N HIS A 124 0.38 15.87 -5.72
CA HIS A 124 -0.18 15.85 -7.07
C HIS A 124 -1.69 15.60 -7.01
N GLU A 125 -2.50 16.59 -7.41
CA GLU A 125 -3.96 16.46 -7.53
C GLU A 125 -4.32 15.92 -8.93
N GLU A 126 -4.20 14.61 -9.13
CA GLU A 126 -4.48 13.94 -10.40
C GLU A 126 -4.89 12.48 -10.20
N ASN A 127 -5.62 11.93 -11.18
CA ASN A 127 -5.80 10.49 -11.29
C ASN A 127 -4.72 9.92 -12.21
N VAL A 128 -4.11 8.82 -11.79
CA VAL A 128 -2.96 8.20 -12.44
C VAL A 128 -3.36 6.88 -13.08
N ILE A 129 -2.99 6.69 -14.34
CA ILE A 129 -3.14 5.42 -15.07
C ILE A 129 -1.75 4.98 -15.54
N ILE A 130 -1.29 3.83 -15.05
CA ILE A 130 0.00 3.23 -15.41
C ILE A 130 -0.24 2.21 -16.53
N GLN A 131 0.27 2.52 -17.73
CA GLN A 131 0.07 1.72 -18.96
C GLN A 131 1.38 1.24 -19.60
N THR A 132 2.51 1.44 -18.93
CA THR A 132 3.82 0.96 -19.38
C THR A 132 4.31 -0.11 -18.44
N ASP A 133 4.72 -1.25 -19.02
CA ASP A 133 5.14 -2.43 -18.26
C ASP A 133 6.44 -2.17 -17.49
N ASP A 134 6.64 -2.94 -16.41
CA ASP A 134 7.84 -2.94 -15.58
C ASP A 134 8.23 -1.57 -14.99
N VAL A 135 7.28 -0.63 -14.85
CA VAL A 135 7.53 0.69 -14.25
C VAL A 135 7.51 0.62 -12.73
N THR A 136 8.47 1.29 -12.09
CA THR A 136 8.43 1.55 -10.64
C THR A 136 8.03 3.01 -10.38
N LEU A 137 6.97 3.23 -9.61
CA LEU A 137 6.53 4.54 -9.13
C LEU A 137 6.74 4.63 -7.62
N THR A 138 7.68 5.47 -7.18
CA THR A 138 8.08 5.56 -5.77
C THR A 138 8.10 6.99 -5.25
N ALA A 139 7.95 7.17 -3.93
CA ALA A 139 8.15 8.48 -3.30
C ALA A 139 9.64 8.80 -3.10
N ALA A 140 10.02 10.06 -3.29
CA ALA A 140 11.37 10.55 -3.02
C ALA A 140 11.86 10.28 -1.58
N THR A 141 10.94 10.30 -0.65
CA THR A 141 11.12 9.82 0.72
C THR A 141 9.83 9.11 1.11
N THR A 142 9.93 7.95 1.74
CA THR A 142 8.76 7.15 2.13
C THR A 142 7.69 8.02 2.82
N HIS A 143 6.49 8.02 2.25
CA HIS A 143 5.29 8.76 2.64
C HIS A 143 5.43 10.30 2.58
N SER A 144 6.41 10.84 1.85
CA SER A 144 6.55 12.30 1.67
C SER A 144 5.77 12.85 0.49
N SER A 145 5.36 11.98 -0.44
CA SER A 145 4.76 12.36 -1.71
C SER A 145 3.32 11.86 -1.77
N THR A 146 2.42 12.73 -2.19
CA THR A 146 0.97 12.50 -2.12
C THR A 146 0.35 12.51 -3.51
N ILE A 147 -0.50 11.53 -3.78
CA ILE A 147 -1.42 11.51 -4.92
C ILE A 147 -2.82 11.75 -4.36
N ASP A 148 -3.39 12.92 -4.63
CA ASP A 148 -4.80 13.22 -4.33
C ASP A 148 -5.65 12.86 -5.55
N GLY A 149 -6.02 11.58 -5.62
CA GLY A 149 -6.69 10.94 -6.74
C GLY A 149 -6.57 9.42 -6.69
N THR A 150 -6.97 8.76 -7.78
CA THR A 150 -6.90 7.29 -7.90
C THR A 150 -5.64 6.84 -8.63
N VAL A 151 -5.19 5.62 -8.37
CA VAL A 151 -4.16 4.93 -9.16
C VAL A 151 -4.75 3.68 -9.80
N THR A 152 -4.75 3.61 -11.13
CA THR A 152 -5.12 2.40 -11.88
C THR A 152 -3.87 1.83 -12.55
N VAL A 153 -3.58 0.57 -12.28
CA VAL A 153 -2.41 -0.14 -12.83
C VAL A 153 -2.89 -1.09 -13.93
N GLU A 154 -2.80 -0.67 -15.19
CA GLU A 154 -3.24 -1.46 -16.35
C GLU A 154 -2.11 -2.28 -16.99
N ALA A 155 -0.86 -1.97 -16.66
CA ALA A 155 0.34 -2.62 -17.19
C ALA A 155 0.90 -3.69 -16.25
N ASP A 156 1.73 -4.57 -16.82
CA ASP A 156 2.32 -5.70 -16.11
C ASP A 156 3.63 -5.29 -15.41
N GLY A 157 4.02 -6.01 -14.35
CA GLY A 157 5.32 -5.82 -13.70
C GLY A 157 5.47 -4.51 -12.92
N VAL A 158 4.37 -3.80 -12.68
CA VAL A 158 4.39 -2.47 -12.06
C VAL A 158 4.60 -2.56 -10.55
N THR A 159 5.43 -1.65 -10.02
CA THR A 159 5.60 -1.44 -8.57
C THR A 159 5.13 -0.04 -8.18
N VAL A 160 4.29 0.05 -7.14
CA VAL A 160 3.86 1.29 -6.50
C VAL A 160 4.31 1.26 -5.04
N GLU A 161 5.27 2.11 -4.67
CA GLU A 161 5.96 2.02 -3.38
C GLU A 161 6.06 3.35 -2.63
N GLY A 162 5.85 3.33 -1.31
CA GLY A 162 6.26 4.44 -0.46
C GLY A 162 5.40 5.70 -0.56
N LEU A 163 4.25 5.66 -1.24
CA LEU A 163 3.42 6.84 -1.50
C LEU A 163 2.34 7.01 -0.44
N THR A 164 1.81 8.24 -0.35
CA THR A 164 0.49 8.50 0.25
C THR A 164 -0.52 8.70 -0.87
N ILE A 165 -1.61 7.92 -0.89
CA ILE A 165 -2.62 7.97 -1.95
C ILE A 165 -3.98 8.16 -1.29
N THR A 166 -4.64 9.27 -1.62
CA THR A 166 -5.93 9.64 -1.03
C THR A 166 -6.98 9.84 -2.10
N SER A 167 -8.19 9.32 -1.90
CA SER A 167 -9.29 9.56 -2.84
C SER A 167 -10.67 9.43 -2.20
N ASP A 168 -11.64 10.17 -2.74
CA ASP A 168 -13.07 9.97 -2.46
C ASP A 168 -13.74 8.96 -3.42
N ALA A 169 -12.95 8.34 -4.29
CA ALA A 169 -13.39 7.29 -5.18
C ALA A 169 -13.75 6.00 -4.42
N PRO A 170 -14.61 5.14 -4.99
CA PRO A 170 -14.97 3.87 -4.35
C PRO A 170 -13.80 2.87 -4.24
N VAL A 171 -12.80 3.03 -5.11
CA VAL A 171 -11.54 2.28 -5.14
C VAL A 171 -10.42 3.28 -5.30
N VAL A 172 -9.42 3.25 -4.42
CA VAL A 172 -8.28 4.18 -4.47
C VAL A 172 -7.18 3.65 -5.40
N VAL A 173 -6.77 2.38 -5.20
CA VAL A 173 -5.80 1.69 -6.05
C VAL A 173 -6.44 0.46 -6.70
N GLU A 174 -6.39 0.40 -8.03
CA GLU A 174 -6.99 -0.66 -8.83
C GLU A 174 -5.93 -1.42 -9.64
N PRO A 175 -5.47 -2.60 -9.16
CA PRO A 175 -4.54 -3.44 -9.90
C PRO A 175 -5.28 -4.25 -10.98
N ARG A 176 -4.93 -4.05 -12.26
CA ARG A 176 -5.55 -4.74 -13.40
C ARG A 176 -4.58 -5.51 -14.29
N GLY A 177 -3.30 -5.12 -14.32
CA GLY A 177 -2.24 -5.88 -14.98
C GLY A 177 -1.76 -7.08 -14.15
N GLU A 178 -0.74 -7.79 -14.64
CA GLU A 178 -0.13 -8.94 -13.97
C GLU A 178 1.17 -8.57 -13.25
N ASN A 179 1.62 -9.37 -12.28
CA ASN A 179 2.90 -9.18 -11.58
C ASN A 179 3.03 -7.81 -10.90
N ILE A 180 1.97 -7.37 -10.23
CA ILE A 180 1.90 -6.05 -9.59
C ILE A 180 2.39 -6.13 -8.14
N THR A 181 3.15 -5.11 -7.72
CA THR A 181 3.54 -4.90 -6.33
C THR A 181 3.01 -3.56 -5.81
N ILE A 182 2.26 -3.59 -4.71
CA ILE A 182 1.79 -2.43 -3.96
C ILE A 182 2.39 -2.53 -2.55
N ASP A 183 3.45 -1.77 -2.30
CA ASP A 183 4.29 -1.96 -1.12
C ASP A 183 4.50 -0.68 -0.30
N ASN A 184 4.41 -0.80 1.02
CA ASN A 184 4.79 0.28 1.95
C ASN A 184 4.15 1.63 1.61
N ASN A 185 2.85 1.63 1.28
CA ASN A 185 2.08 2.84 1.00
C ASN A 185 1.14 3.17 2.17
N ILE A 186 0.76 4.44 2.27
CA ILE A 186 -0.43 4.89 3.03
C ILE A 186 -1.55 5.12 2.02
N ILE A 187 -2.64 4.35 2.11
CA ILE A 187 -3.76 4.45 1.16
C ILE A 187 -5.04 4.75 1.94
N GLU A 188 -5.63 5.91 1.68
CA GLU A 188 -6.79 6.39 2.42
C GLU A 188 -7.97 6.63 1.48
N THR A 189 -9.05 5.87 1.68
CA THR A 189 -10.35 6.27 1.14
C THR A 189 -11.00 7.27 2.08
N THR A 190 -11.48 8.39 1.53
CA THR A 190 -12.31 9.35 2.26
C THR A 190 -13.80 9.12 2.01
N LYS A 191 -14.15 8.05 1.27
CA LYS A 191 -15.50 7.79 0.85
C LYS A 191 -16.29 7.05 1.93
N ASP A 192 -17.35 7.68 2.43
CA ASP A 192 -18.38 6.99 3.20
C ASP A 192 -19.37 6.34 2.22
N LEU A 193 -19.46 5.01 2.26
CA LEU A 193 -20.27 4.22 1.33
C LEU A 193 -21.56 3.67 1.96
N ASP A 194 -22.09 4.30 3.01
CA ASP A 194 -23.40 3.97 3.61
C ASP A 194 -23.56 2.45 3.91
N GLY A 195 -22.50 1.82 4.41
CA GLY A 195 -22.47 0.39 4.74
C GLY A 195 -21.97 -0.55 3.64
N THR A 196 -21.40 -0.03 2.54
CA THR A 196 -20.53 -0.81 1.65
C THR A 196 -19.07 -0.51 1.99
N ALA A 197 -18.17 -1.48 1.90
CA ALA A 197 -16.74 -1.23 2.09
C ALA A 197 -16.22 -0.33 0.95
N ALA A 198 -15.59 0.78 1.28
CA ALA A 198 -14.74 1.49 0.34
C ALA A 198 -13.41 0.74 0.23
N LEU A 199 -12.91 0.57 -1.00
CA LEU A 199 -11.71 -0.23 -1.24
C LEU A 199 -10.49 0.69 -1.27
N ALA A 200 -9.55 0.47 -0.36
CA ALA A 200 -8.23 1.06 -0.47
C ALA A 200 -7.51 0.43 -1.68
N ILE A 201 -7.55 -0.90 -1.77
CA ILE A 201 -7.02 -1.66 -2.91
C ILE A 201 -8.09 -2.64 -3.38
N GLY A 202 -8.35 -2.70 -4.68
CA GLY A 202 -9.24 -3.71 -5.21
C GLY A 202 -9.83 -3.40 -6.56
N GLU A 203 -10.89 -4.12 -6.90
CA GLU A 203 -11.63 -3.93 -8.15
C GLU A 203 -13.09 -3.60 -7.85
N TRP A 204 -13.63 -2.60 -8.55
CA TRP A 204 -15.06 -2.29 -8.44
C TRP A 204 -15.88 -3.22 -9.33
N PHE A 205 -16.95 -3.79 -8.78
CA PHE A 205 -17.86 -4.73 -9.47
C PHE A 205 -18.14 -4.38 -10.94
N GLY A 206 -17.87 -5.35 -11.83
CA GLY A 206 -18.23 -5.30 -13.25
C GLY A 206 -17.10 -4.86 -14.19
N ILE A 207 -15.90 -4.69 -13.64
CA ILE A 207 -14.64 -4.55 -14.36
C ILE A 207 -13.96 -5.92 -14.37
N GLU A 208 -13.06 -6.15 -15.31
CA GLU A 208 -12.39 -7.44 -15.57
C GLU A 208 -11.80 -8.04 -14.28
N PHE A 209 -11.72 -9.37 -14.22
CA PHE A 209 -11.17 -10.07 -13.06
C PHE A 209 -9.65 -9.96 -13.07
N PHE A 210 -9.07 -9.75 -11.89
CA PHE A 210 -7.63 -9.82 -11.72
C PHE A 210 -7.06 -11.17 -12.18
N SER A 211 -5.95 -11.11 -12.92
CA SER A 211 -5.11 -12.26 -13.27
C SER A 211 -3.63 -11.96 -13.05
N GLY A 212 -2.84 -12.96 -12.67
CA GLY A 212 -1.39 -12.84 -12.50
C GLY A 212 -0.95 -12.76 -11.04
N ASP A 213 0.35 -12.51 -10.81
CA ASP A 213 0.88 -12.39 -9.46
C ASP A 213 0.55 -11.01 -8.87
N LEU A 214 0.19 -10.96 -7.58
CA LEU A 214 -0.10 -9.71 -6.87
C LEU A 214 0.51 -9.73 -5.48
N LYS A 215 1.25 -8.68 -5.15
CA LYS A 215 1.82 -8.47 -3.82
C LYS A 215 1.28 -7.18 -3.23
N ILE A 216 0.62 -7.30 -2.09
CA ILE A 216 0.14 -6.18 -1.28
C ILE A 216 0.82 -6.29 0.07
N THR A 217 1.88 -5.52 0.29
CA THR A 217 2.74 -5.68 1.47
C THR A 217 3.01 -4.39 2.22
N ASP A 218 3.13 -4.50 3.55
CA ASP A 218 3.60 -3.44 4.43
C ASP A 218 2.81 -2.10 4.32
N ASN A 219 1.57 -2.12 3.83
CA ASN A 219 0.76 -0.92 3.65
C ASN A 219 -0.05 -0.54 4.91
N GLU A 220 -0.34 0.76 5.07
CA GLU A 220 -1.35 1.28 6.00
C GLU A 220 -2.58 1.74 5.22
N LEU A 221 -3.71 1.08 5.44
CA LEU A 221 -4.93 1.24 4.65
C LEU A 221 -6.07 1.76 5.52
N THR A 222 -6.78 2.76 5.01
CA THR A 222 -8.14 3.11 5.45
C THR A 222 -9.07 2.68 4.32
N GLY A 223 -9.91 1.67 4.57
CA GLY A 223 -10.67 0.95 3.54
C GLY A 223 -10.23 -0.51 3.40
N ALA A 224 -11.05 -1.32 2.73
CA ALA A 224 -10.81 -2.75 2.57
C ALA A 224 -9.81 -3.06 1.44
N ILE A 225 -9.25 -4.27 1.47
CA ILE A 225 -8.69 -4.96 0.30
C ILE A 225 -9.77 -5.89 -0.25
N GLY A 226 -10.12 -5.72 -1.53
CA GLY A 226 -11.20 -6.49 -2.16
C GLY A 226 -10.88 -6.93 -3.58
N LEU A 227 -10.66 -8.23 -3.78
CA LEU A 227 -10.19 -8.76 -5.06
C LEU A 227 -11.22 -9.69 -5.71
N TYR A 228 -11.44 -9.53 -7.02
CA TYR A 228 -12.17 -10.47 -7.84
C TYR A 228 -11.20 -11.23 -8.74
N VAL A 229 -10.92 -12.49 -8.40
CA VAL A 229 -9.89 -13.29 -9.07
C VAL A 229 -10.54 -14.25 -10.08
N SER A 230 -9.99 -14.36 -11.29
CA SER A 230 -10.50 -15.30 -12.31
C SER A 230 -9.78 -16.64 -12.28
N ASP A 231 -10.50 -17.74 -12.04
CA ASP A 231 -9.97 -19.11 -12.05
C ASP A 231 -9.23 -19.46 -13.36
N GLU A 232 -9.83 -19.16 -14.52
CA GLU A 232 -9.31 -19.55 -15.85
C GLU A 232 -7.90 -19.01 -16.18
N GLN A 233 -7.44 -17.97 -15.48
CA GLN A 233 -6.16 -17.30 -15.75
C GLN A 233 -5.19 -17.32 -14.56
N ASN A 234 -5.60 -17.85 -13.39
CA ASN A 234 -4.79 -17.79 -12.15
C ASN A 234 -4.28 -19.15 -11.66
N SER A 235 -4.36 -20.21 -12.48
CA SER A 235 -3.92 -21.55 -12.08
C SER A 235 -2.43 -21.68 -11.74
N ASP A 236 -1.61 -20.68 -12.07
CA ASP A 236 -0.18 -20.59 -11.69
C ASP A 236 0.16 -19.26 -10.99
N SER A 237 -0.85 -18.48 -10.58
CA SER A 237 -0.65 -17.16 -9.98
C SER A 237 -0.47 -17.22 -8.47
N GLU A 238 0.40 -16.33 -7.96
CA GLU A 238 0.69 -16.13 -6.54
C GLU A 238 0.10 -14.79 -6.07
N ILE A 239 -0.83 -14.85 -5.12
CA ILE A 239 -1.36 -13.66 -4.45
C ILE A 239 -0.83 -13.63 -3.02
N THR A 240 -0.09 -12.57 -2.69
CA THR A 240 0.47 -12.32 -1.35
C THR A 240 -0.14 -11.05 -0.77
N ILE A 241 -0.76 -11.14 0.41
CA ILE A 241 -1.27 -9.99 1.15
C ILE A 241 -0.71 -10.06 2.57
N ASN A 242 0.44 -9.43 2.82
CA ASN A 242 1.17 -9.60 4.09
C ASN A 242 1.52 -8.28 4.77
N ASN A 243 1.61 -8.30 6.11
CA ASN A 243 2.05 -7.15 6.92
C ASN A 243 1.27 -5.84 6.73
N ASN A 244 0.03 -5.89 6.24
CA ASN A 244 -0.77 -4.68 6.08
C ASN A 244 -1.50 -4.32 7.38
N THR A 245 -1.66 -3.02 7.63
CA THR A 245 -2.58 -2.51 8.65
C THR A 245 -3.84 -1.99 7.97
N VAL A 246 -4.98 -2.61 8.23
CA VAL A 246 -6.26 -2.26 7.60
C VAL A 246 -7.23 -1.69 8.64
N ASN A 247 -7.63 -0.44 8.47
CA ASN A 247 -8.56 0.27 9.35
C ASN A 247 -9.83 0.67 8.59
N ASP A 248 -10.93 0.86 9.32
CA ASP A 248 -12.20 1.41 8.80
C ASP A 248 -12.75 0.75 7.53
N ALA A 249 -12.45 -0.54 7.33
CA ALA A 249 -12.87 -1.29 6.15
C ALA A 249 -14.37 -1.64 6.09
N GLY A 250 -15.15 -1.25 7.10
CA GLY A 250 -16.56 -1.60 7.22
C GLY A 250 -16.77 -3.05 7.62
N ASP A 251 -17.41 -3.84 6.76
CA ASP A 251 -17.85 -5.20 7.07
C ASP A 251 -16.74 -6.24 6.92
N GLU A 252 -15.87 -6.10 5.91
CA GLU A 252 -14.82 -7.06 5.56
C GLU A 252 -13.54 -6.31 5.22
N ALA A 253 -12.46 -6.57 5.97
CA ALA A 253 -11.17 -5.90 5.77
C ALA A 253 -10.38 -6.44 4.58
N ILE A 254 -10.39 -7.75 4.40
CA ILE A 254 -9.75 -8.44 3.29
C ILE A 254 -10.73 -9.50 2.81
N TRP A 255 -11.11 -9.42 1.54
CA TRP A 255 -11.93 -10.44 0.89
C TRP A 255 -11.41 -10.71 -0.51
N ILE A 256 -11.46 -11.98 -0.88
CA ILE A 256 -11.08 -12.48 -2.20
C ILE A 256 -12.27 -13.30 -2.66
N ALA A 257 -12.85 -12.90 -3.77
CA ALA A 257 -13.95 -13.60 -4.40
C ALA A 257 -13.46 -14.17 -5.73
N SER A 258 -13.68 -15.47 -5.95
CA SER A 258 -13.42 -16.10 -7.24
C SER A 258 -14.72 -16.51 -7.90
N LEU A 259 -14.74 -16.46 -9.22
CA LEU A 259 -15.73 -17.21 -9.98
C LEU A 259 -15.24 -18.66 -10.05
N GLU A 260 -15.84 -19.54 -9.26
CA GLU A 260 -15.60 -20.99 -9.37
C GLU A 260 -15.70 -21.41 -10.84
N ASP A 261 -14.65 -22.01 -11.40
CA ASP A 261 -14.83 -22.91 -12.53
C ASP A 261 -15.64 -24.11 -12.01
N GLU A 262 -16.87 -24.26 -12.52
CA GLU A 262 -17.76 -25.37 -12.17
C GLU A 262 -17.12 -26.75 -12.42
N GLU A 263 -16.00 -26.82 -13.16
CA GLU A 263 -15.31 -28.05 -13.54
C GLU A 263 -14.09 -28.41 -12.66
N THR A 264 -13.32 -27.45 -12.13
CA THR A 264 -12.07 -27.70 -11.36
C THR A 264 -12.20 -27.43 -9.86
N GLY A 265 -12.99 -26.43 -9.46
CA GLY A 265 -13.16 -26.03 -8.06
C GLY A 265 -11.86 -25.56 -7.37
N GLU A 266 -10.86 -25.13 -8.14
CA GLU A 266 -9.53 -24.73 -7.62
C GLU A 266 -9.35 -23.21 -7.86
N ILE A 267 -9.50 -22.43 -6.79
CA ILE A 267 -9.78 -20.98 -6.89
C ILE A 267 -8.54 -20.11 -7.17
N VAL A 268 -7.40 -20.46 -6.56
CA VAL A 268 -6.08 -19.82 -6.70
C VAL A 268 -5.03 -20.86 -6.33
N SER A 269 -3.93 -20.94 -7.08
CA SER A 269 -2.90 -21.96 -6.86
C SER A 269 -2.03 -21.71 -5.62
N ASP A 270 -1.73 -20.44 -5.33
CA ASP A 270 -0.98 -20.02 -4.15
C ASP A 270 -1.53 -18.68 -3.60
N LEU A 271 -2.14 -18.74 -2.42
CA LEU A 271 -2.69 -17.58 -1.71
C LEU A 271 -2.06 -17.51 -0.32
N ASP A 272 -1.28 -16.47 -0.08
CA ASP A 272 -0.65 -16.17 1.20
C ASP A 272 -1.24 -14.90 1.81
N VAL A 273 -1.86 -15.02 2.98
CA VAL A 273 -2.49 -13.91 3.71
C VAL A 273 -2.12 -13.99 5.17
N ASP A 274 -0.97 -13.41 5.51
CA ASP A 274 -0.34 -13.55 6.81
C ASP A 274 0.05 -12.18 7.43
N ASP A 275 0.20 -12.14 8.75
CA ASP A 275 0.70 -10.98 9.50
C ASP A 275 -0.02 -9.63 9.29
N ASN A 276 -1.25 -9.64 8.78
CA ASN A 276 -2.09 -8.44 8.68
C ASN A 276 -2.71 -8.04 10.03
N ILE A 277 -2.72 -6.75 10.31
CA ILE A 277 -3.39 -6.15 11.47
C ILE A 277 -4.68 -5.52 10.99
N VAL A 278 -5.82 -5.95 11.56
CA VAL A 278 -7.11 -5.37 11.22
C VAL A 278 -7.70 -4.60 12.40
N GLY A 279 -7.85 -3.29 12.23
CA GLY A 279 -8.50 -2.36 13.16
C GLY A 279 -10.00 -2.24 12.91
N ASP A 280 -10.75 -1.97 13.98
CA ASP A 280 -12.16 -1.52 13.96
C ASP A 280 -13.19 -2.34 13.13
N LEU A 281 -12.98 -3.65 12.97
CA LEU A 281 -14.03 -4.52 12.46
C LEU A 281 -15.21 -4.61 13.43
N GLY A 282 -16.40 -4.28 12.93
CA GLY A 282 -17.68 -4.58 13.57
C GLY A 282 -17.99 -6.08 13.57
N ILE A 283 -17.16 -6.93 14.22
CA ILE A 283 -17.39 -8.37 14.43
C ILE A 283 -17.84 -9.12 13.15
N ASN A 284 -16.97 -9.22 12.13
CA ASN A 284 -16.94 -10.34 11.18
C ASN A 284 -15.56 -10.39 10.53
N THR A 285 -14.70 -11.27 11.04
CA THR A 285 -13.36 -11.52 10.49
C THR A 285 -13.45 -12.46 9.28
N THR A 286 -12.82 -12.04 8.19
CA THR A 286 -12.35 -12.80 7.01
C THR A 286 -13.23 -13.98 6.58
N LYS A 287 -13.99 -13.78 5.51
CA LYS A 287 -14.73 -14.86 4.86
C LYS A 287 -14.05 -15.18 3.53
N MET A 288 -13.30 -16.28 3.48
CA MET A 288 -13.02 -16.95 2.21
C MET A 288 -14.35 -17.53 1.74
N LEU A 289 -14.86 -17.02 0.62
CA LEU A 289 -16.08 -17.50 -0.03
C LEU A 289 -15.71 -18.43 -1.18
#